data_AF-A0A1G0M6S6-F1
#
_entry.id   AF-A0A1G0M6S6-F1
#
_cell.length_a   1.000
_cell.length_b   1.000
_cell.length_c   1.000
_cell.angle_alpha   90.00
_cell.angle_beta   90.00
_cell.angle_gamma   90.00
#
_symmetry.space_group_name_H-M   'P 1'
#
loop_
_entity.id
_entity.type
_entity.pdbx_description
1 polymer ?
#
loop_
_entity_poly.entity_id
_entity_poly.type
_entity_poly.pdbx_seq_one_letter_code
_entity_poly.pdbx_strand_id
1 'polypeptide(L)'
;MRDLDCETCPACGEITFSHAQSLVIDKKRIALEFGLKPLLAPDQLKILRRVLDMKLEEICDLLHVGRNTYGRWERGEVDIMPSMNLLVHSLMEKMPGIREKVLGRDSEKIAA
;
A
#
# COMPACT_ATOMS: atom_id res chain seq x y z
N MET A 1 -15.49 11.43 1.80
CA MET A 1 -16.65 10.73 2.40
C MET A 1 -17.65 11.79 2.86
N ARG A 2 -18.48 12.28 1.95
CA ARG A 2 -19.72 12.99 2.29
C ARG A 2 -20.81 12.19 1.57
N ASP A 3 -21.94 11.94 2.23
CA ASP A 3 -23.01 11.00 1.84
C ASP A 3 -22.77 9.51 2.21
N LEU A 4 -22.52 9.24 3.49
CA LEU A 4 -22.65 7.90 4.04
C LEU A 4 -23.85 7.88 4.99
N ASP A 5 -24.82 7.00 4.74
CA ASP A 5 -25.90 6.75 5.68
C ASP A 5 -25.31 6.28 7.01
N CYS A 6 -25.61 7.03 8.07
CA CYS A 6 -25.13 6.78 9.41
C CYS A 6 -26.22 7.14 10.43
N GLU A 7 -26.18 6.47 11.57
CA GLU A 7 -27.05 6.78 12.70
C GLU A 7 -26.29 7.73 13.62
N THR A 8 -26.95 8.78 14.10
CA THR A 8 -26.34 9.72 15.06
C THR A 8 -27.03 9.57 16.41
N CYS A 9 -26.25 9.35 17.46
CA CYS A 9 -26.76 9.31 18.82
C CYS A 9 -27.32 10.68 19.21
N PRO A 10 -28.60 10.81 19.58
CA PRO A 10 -29.21 12.11 19.90
C PRO A 10 -28.70 12.71 21.21
N ALA A 11 -28.05 11.92 22.08
CA ALA A 11 -27.56 12.38 23.38
C ALA A 11 -26.14 12.98 23.33
N CYS A 12 -25.24 12.37 22.54
CA CYS A 12 -23.82 12.77 22.49
C CYS A 12 -23.34 13.16 21.08
N GLY A 13 -24.16 12.96 20.05
CA GLY A 13 -23.77 13.24 18.66
C GLY A 13 -22.81 12.21 18.06
N GLU A 14 -22.55 11.09 18.73
CA GLU A 14 -21.69 10.02 18.21
C GLU A 14 -22.31 9.41 16.95
N ILE A 15 -21.47 9.18 15.94
CA ILE A 15 -21.88 8.56 14.68
C ILE A 15 -21.64 7.06 14.78
N THR A 16 -22.72 6.29 14.63
CA THR A 16 -22.69 4.83 14.61
C THR A 16 -23.08 4.30 13.24
N PHE A 17 -22.46 3.20 12.85
CA PHE A 17 -22.79 2.46 11.64
C PHE A 17 -23.26 1.06 12.04
N SER A 18 -24.32 0.59 11.41
CA SER A 18 -24.65 -0.83 11.45
C SER A 18 -23.53 -1.65 10.81
N HIS A 19 -23.45 -2.94 11.16
CA HIS A 19 -22.46 -3.84 10.58
C HIS A 19 -22.48 -3.83 9.04
N ALA A 20 -23.68 -3.82 8.43
CA ALA A 20 -23.83 -3.79 6.98
C ALA A 20 -23.29 -2.48 6.37
N GLN A 21 -23.55 -1.33 7.00
CA GLN A 21 -23.00 -0.04 6.57
C GLN A 21 -21.47 -0.03 6.66
N SER A 22 -20.90 -0.50 7.78
CA SER A 22 -19.44 -0.58 7.96
C SER A 22 -18.77 -1.41 6.87
N LEU A 23 -19.32 -2.58 6.52
CA LEU A 23 -18.78 -3.42 5.44
C LEU A 23 -18.78 -2.71 4.08
N VAL A 24 -19.83 -1.95 3.76
CA VAL A 24 -19.91 -1.20 2.51
C VAL A 24 -18.88 -0.06 2.49
N ILE A 25 -18.74 0.64 3.61
CA ILE A 25 -17.77 1.72 3.78
C ILE A 25 -16.35 1.20 3.63
N ASP A 26 -16.03 0.08 4.29
CA ASP A 26 -14.71 -0.55 4.22
C ASP A 26 -14.38 -0.99 2.80
N LYS A 27 -15.33 -1.61 2.08
CA LYS A 27 -15.15 -1.97 0.67
C LYS A 27 -14.87 -0.75 -0.22
N LYS A 28 -15.65 0.34 -0.05
CA LYS A 28 -15.43 1.59 -0.79
C LYS A 28 -14.07 2.20 -0.47
N ARG A 29 -13.67 2.18 0.80
CA ARG A 29 -12.36 2.66 1.25
C ARG A 29 -11.24 1.83 0.63
N ILE A 30 -11.31 0.51 0.72
CA ILE A 30 -10.31 -0.41 0.14
C ILE A 30 -10.17 -0.18 -1.37
N ALA A 31 -11.30 -0.05 -2.09
CA ALA A 31 -11.28 0.23 -3.53
C ALA A 31 -10.63 1.58 -3.85
N LEU A 32 -10.93 2.62 -3.05
CA LEU A 32 -10.30 3.92 -3.20
C LEU A 32 -8.79 3.86 -2.95
N GLU A 33 -8.36 3.19 -1.87
CA GLU A 33 -6.94 3.01 -1.55
C GLU A 33 -6.19 2.29 -2.67
N PHE A 34 -6.77 1.21 -3.22
CA PHE A 34 -6.18 0.53 -4.38
C PHE A 34 -6.06 1.44 -5.61
N GLY A 35 -7.03 2.34 -5.83
CA GLY A 35 -6.98 3.29 -6.94
C GLY A 35 -5.97 4.42 -6.75
N LEU A 36 -5.75 4.88 -5.51
CA LEU A 36 -4.82 5.97 -5.19
C LEU A 36 -3.36 5.52 -5.12
N LYS A 37 -3.12 4.23 -4.87
CA LYS A 37 -1.78 3.67 -4.66
C LYS A 37 -1.42 2.74 -5.82
N PRO A 38 -0.73 3.24 -6.86
CA PRO A 38 -0.35 2.41 -8.00
C PRO A 38 0.52 1.23 -7.55
N LEU A 39 0.48 0.14 -8.31
CA LEU A 39 1.33 -1.02 -8.07
C LEU A 39 2.80 -0.61 -8.23
N LEU A 40 3.62 -1.00 -7.27
CA LEU A 40 5.06 -0.75 -7.31
C LEU A 40 5.70 -1.61 -8.41
N ALA A 41 6.50 -0.96 -9.24
CA ALA A 41 7.29 -1.63 -10.26
C ALA A 41 8.42 -2.48 -9.64
N PRO A 42 8.95 -3.47 -10.37
CA PRO A 42 10.03 -4.34 -9.90
C PRO A 42 11.24 -3.59 -9.35
N ASP A 43 11.65 -2.52 -10.04
CA ASP A 43 12.79 -1.69 -9.61
C ASP A 43 12.47 -0.87 -8.36
N GLN A 44 11.22 -0.43 -8.17
CA GLN A 44 10.79 0.27 -6.96
C GLN A 44 10.84 -0.66 -5.74
N LEU A 45 10.45 -1.94 -5.90
CA LEU A 45 10.55 -2.95 -4.84
C LEU A 45 12.02 -3.26 -4.48
N LYS A 46 12.90 -3.32 -5.48
CA LYS A 46 14.36 -3.43 -5.25
C LYS A 46 14.91 -2.21 -4.52
N ILE A 47 14.51 -1.00 -4.92
CA ILE A 47 14.95 0.24 -4.28
C ILE A 47 14.47 0.28 -2.83
N LEU A 48 13.21 -0.05 -2.58
CA LEU A 48 12.66 -0.14 -1.23
C LEU A 48 13.52 -1.02 -0.35
N ARG A 49 13.78 -2.26 -0.78
CA ARG A 49 14.62 -3.19 -0.01
C ARG A 49 16.01 -2.62 0.29
N ARG A 50 16.64 -1.97 -0.70
CA ARG A 50 17.97 -1.34 -0.54
C ARG A 50 17.94 -0.12 0.38
N VAL A 51 16.88 0.70 0.32
CA VAL A 51 16.72 1.88 1.18
C VAL A 51 16.49 1.47 2.64
N LEU A 52 15.85 0.32 2.86
CA LEU A 52 15.69 -0.29 4.17
C LEU A 52 16.93 -1.03 4.66
N ASP A 53 17.99 -1.11 3.83
CA ASP A 53 19.21 -1.87 4.09
C ASP A 53 18.95 -3.34 4.45
N MET A 54 17.97 -3.95 3.76
CA MET A 54 17.54 -5.32 4.02
C MET A 54 18.07 -6.31 2.99
N LYS A 55 18.42 -7.50 3.45
CA LYS A 55 18.57 -8.71 2.64
C LYS A 55 17.21 -9.16 2.12
N LEU A 56 17.23 -10.05 1.13
CA LEU A 56 15.99 -10.57 0.55
C LEU A 56 15.16 -11.31 1.60
N GLU A 57 15.81 -12.06 2.48
CA GLU A 57 15.19 -12.83 3.55
C GLU A 57 14.51 -11.92 4.58
N GLU A 58 15.17 -10.83 4.97
CA GLU A 58 14.67 -9.91 6.00
C GLU A 58 13.41 -9.18 5.55
N ILE A 59 13.33 -8.75 4.29
CA ILE A 59 12.11 -8.13 3.77
C ILE A 59 10.99 -9.16 3.56
N CYS A 60 11.34 -10.41 3.24
CA CYS A 60 10.36 -11.50 3.14
C CYS A 60 9.76 -11.81 4.51
N ASP A 61 10.60 -11.86 5.55
CA ASP A 61 10.18 -12.08 6.93
C ASP A 61 9.31 -10.92 7.43
N LEU A 62 9.70 -9.67 7.15
CA LEU A 62 8.94 -8.47 7.50
C LEU A 62 7.54 -8.47 6.86
N LEU A 63 7.46 -8.84 5.58
CA LEU A 63 6.21 -8.85 4.83
C LEU A 63 5.45 -10.18 4.93
N HIS A 64 5.97 -11.15 5.69
CA HIS A 64 5.44 -12.51 5.82
C HIS A 64 5.11 -13.16 4.46
N VAL A 65 6.04 -13.03 3.52
CA VAL A 65 5.89 -13.54 2.15
C VAL A 65 7.03 -14.51 1.81
N GLY A 66 6.74 -15.55 1.04
CA GLY A 66 7.76 -16.50 0.62
C GLY A 66 8.86 -15.85 -0.23
N ARG A 67 10.11 -16.28 -0.04
CA ARG A 67 11.28 -15.76 -0.76
C ARG A 67 11.10 -15.73 -2.28
N ASN A 68 10.54 -16.80 -2.84
CA ASN A 68 10.29 -16.91 -4.26
C ASN A 68 9.30 -15.85 -4.75
N THR A 69 8.28 -15.54 -3.97
CA THR A 69 7.23 -14.57 -4.32
C THR A 69 7.80 -13.16 -4.37
N TYR A 70 8.48 -12.70 -3.31
CA TYR A 70 9.09 -11.37 -3.33
C TYR A 70 10.19 -11.26 -4.40
N GLY A 71 11.00 -12.31 -4.56
CA GLY A 71 12.02 -12.36 -5.61
C GLY A 71 11.44 -12.29 -7.03
N ARG A 72 10.29 -12.92 -7.28
CA ARG A 72 9.55 -12.82 -8.56
C ARG A 72 9.10 -11.40 -8.84
N TRP A 73 8.62 -10.70 -7.81
CA TRP A 73 8.22 -9.29 -7.93
C TRP A 73 9.41 -8.40 -8.27
N GLU A 74 10.54 -8.54 -7.57
CA GLU A 74 11.75 -7.75 -7.88
C GLU A 74 12.28 -8.02 -9.30
N ARG A 75 12.11 -9.25 -9.82
CA ARG A 75 12.53 -9.60 -11.18
C ARG A 75 11.49 -9.23 -12.26
N GLY A 76 10.29 -8.83 -11.87
CA GLY A 76 9.20 -8.54 -12.82
C GLY A 76 8.61 -9.78 -13.49
N GLU A 77 8.78 -10.96 -12.90
CA GLU A 77 8.15 -12.21 -13.39
C GLU A 77 6.65 -12.22 -13.10
N VAL A 78 6.24 -11.57 -12.00
CA VAL A 78 4.84 -11.42 -11.57
C VAL A 78 4.71 -10.05 -10.90
N ASP A 79 3.58 -9.38 -11.09
CA ASP A 79 3.27 -8.14 -10.37
C ASP A 79 3.03 -8.38 -8.87
N ILE A 80 3.29 -7.36 -8.07
CA ILE A 80 2.92 -7.37 -6.66
C ILE A 80 1.38 -7.43 -6.52
N MET A 81 0.92 -8.26 -5.60
CA MET A 81 -0.51 -8.34 -5.30
C MET A 81 -1.02 -7.00 -4.73
N PRO A 82 -2.22 -6.52 -5.09
CA PRO A 82 -2.73 -5.24 -4.61
C PRO A 82 -2.70 -5.10 -3.08
N SER A 83 -3.09 -6.14 -2.34
CA SER A 83 -3.07 -6.13 -0.87
C SER A 83 -1.67 -5.93 -0.29
N MET A 84 -0.67 -6.58 -0.89
CA MET A 84 0.74 -6.44 -0.51
C MET A 84 1.28 -5.07 -0.91
N ASN A 85 0.84 -4.53 -2.05
CA ASN A 85 1.15 -3.18 -2.46
C ASN A 85 0.67 -2.15 -1.43
N LEU A 86 -0.57 -2.28 -0.93
CA LEU A 86 -1.08 -1.40 0.13
C LEU A 86 -0.25 -1.51 1.41
N LEU A 87 0.13 -2.72 1.81
CA LEU A 87 0.98 -2.93 2.99
C LEU A 87 2.34 -2.24 2.81
N VAL A 88 2.97 -2.39 1.66
CA VAL A 88 4.25 -1.75 1.35
C VAL A 88 4.12 -0.22 1.34
N HIS A 89 3.08 0.33 0.74
CA HIS A 89 2.84 1.78 0.78
C HIS A 89 2.60 2.29 2.21
N SER A 90 1.85 1.54 3.04
CA SER A 90 1.65 1.87 4.46
C SER A 90 2.98 1.87 5.24
N LEU A 91 3.86 0.91 4.94
CA LEU A 91 5.21 0.85 5.48
C LEU A 91 6.03 2.08 5.06
N MET A 92 5.99 2.46 3.79
CA MET A 92 6.67 3.65 3.25
C MET A 92 6.17 4.96 3.88
N GLU A 93 4.87 5.08 4.13
CA GLU A 93 4.26 6.28 4.75
C GLU A 93 4.65 6.45 6.22
N LYS A 94 4.91 5.35 6.92
CA LYS A 94 5.35 5.38 8.33
C LYS A 94 6.84 5.72 8.48
N MET A 95 7.60 5.74 7.39
CA MET A 95 9.04 6.00 7.40
C MET A 95 9.39 7.25 6.58
N PRO A 96 9.83 8.34 7.23
CA PRO A 96 10.15 9.59 6.54
C PRO A 96 11.21 9.42 5.45
N GLY A 97 10.98 10.01 4.27
CA GLY A 97 11.98 10.07 3.20
C GLY A 97 12.13 8.80 2.36
N ILE A 98 11.43 7.70 2.67
CA ILE A 98 11.49 6.46 1.88
C ILE A 98 10.65 6.58 0.63
N ARG A 99 9.45 7.15 0.75
CA ARG A 99 8.51 7.29 -0.37
C ARG A 99 9.13 8.03 -1.55
N GLU A 100 9.82 9.13 -1.27
CA GLU A 100 10.48 9.97 -2.26
C GLU A 100 11.63 9.22 -2.94
N LYS A 101 12.41 8.44 -2.19
CA LYS A 101 13.51 7.64 -2.75
C LYS A 101 13.02 6.51 -3.66
N VAL A 102 11.91 5.86 -3.28
CA VAL A 102 11.32 4.73 -4.02
C VAL A 102 10.61 5.21 -5.28
N LEU A 103 9.83 6.31 -5.19
CA LEU A 103 9.00 6.80 -6.30
C LEU A 103 9.68 7.89 -7.15
N GLY A 104 10.76 8.51 -6.68
CA GLY A 104 11.35 9.71 -7.30
C GLY A 104 12.17 9.50 -8.57
N ARG A 105 12.31 8.26 -9.08
CA ARG A 105 13.18 7.94 -10.24
C ARG A 105 12.51 7.99 -11.61
N ASP A 106 11.22 8.30 -11.70
CA ASP A 106 10.52 8.40 -12.99
C ASP A 106 10.81 9.73 -13.73
N SER A 107 11.52 10.68 -13.09
CA SER A 107 11.82 12.01 -13.64
C SER A 107 12.96 12.05 -14.67
N GLU A 108 13.78 10.99 -14.79
CA GLU A 108 15.00 11.01 -15.62
C GLU A 108 14.87 10.27 -16.95
N LYS A 109 13.74 9.61 -17.23
CA LYS A 109 13.55 8.82 -18.47
C LYS A 109 12.72 9.50 -19.57
N ILE A 110 12.35 10.78 -19.42
CA ILE A 110 11.61 11.55 -20.44
C ILE A 110 12.55 12.48 -21.26
N ALA A 111 13.86 12.47 -21.00
CA ALA A 111 14.83 13.35 -21.67
C ALA A 111 16.02 12.60 -22.28
N ALA A 112 15.78 11.51 -23.02
CA ALA A 112 16.79 10.85 -23.86
C ALA A 112 16.20 10.41 -25.20
#